data_AF-A0A956N8T9-F1
#
_entry.id   AF-A0A956N8T9-F1
#
_cell.length_a   1.000
_cell.length_b   1.000
_cell.length_c   1.000
_cell.angle_alpha   90.00
_cell.angle_beta   90.00
_cell.angle_gamma   90.00
#
_symmetry.space_group_name_H-M   'P 1'
#
loop_
_entity.id
_entity.type
_entity.pdbx_description
1 polymer ?
#
loop_
_entity_poly.entity_id
_entity_poly.type
_entity_poly.pdbx_seq_one_letter_code
_entity_poly.pdbx_strand_id
1 'polypeptide(L)'
;MARSAHSPVHTIALLTKARLGLLVTLTTVVGFIVASVGDIHWTRLLITAIGTTMAAFGANAFNQCIERSRDARMERTKGRPLPAGTLTIGQAVAISGLLAAGGDIILAVFVNPLTAGLALIIQVLYLFVYTPLKPRTPANTLVGAVCGAIPPMMGWTAVRGQIDPGAWILFLILFVWQMPHFLSLAWLYREDYERGGFRMLPSLDPTGMLTCNLVVLYTAALLPLAFATTIAGIAGWKFFTGALVLGIVWIGLAVQLRTSRETRHARRVFFASLIYLPLFLALLVLDRGPAVSPGPSFRLGENVKIPQSASLEMTFDVEHGMDAGRFGAVSDTSSTSDALRPPSGN
;
A
#
# COMPACT_ATOMS: atom_id res chain seq x y z
N MET A 1 25.45 -4.76 36.51
CA MET A 1 24.01 -4.46 36.40
C MET A 1 23.37 -5.49 35.47
N ALA A 2 22.56 -6.40 36.02
CA ALA A 2 21.92 -7.47 35.27
C ALA A 2 20.93 -6.88 34.25
N ARG A 3 21.24 -7.00 32.96
CA ARG A 3 20.28 -6.73 31.88
C ARG A 3 19.15 -7.74 32.04
N SER A 4 17.92 -7.31 32.33
CA SER A 4 16.79 -8.24 32.24
C SER A 4 16.69 -8.66 30.77
N ALA A 5 17.08 -9.89 30.48
CA ALA A 5 17.06 -10.42 29.14
C ALA A 5 15.58 -10.58 28.74
N HIS A 6 15.05 -9.60 27.99
CA HIS A 6 13.74 -9.76 27.37
C HIS A 6 13.75 -11.04 26.52
N SER A 7 12.63 -11.76 26.51
CA SER A 7 12.51 -12.96 25.69
C SER A 7 12.80 -12.65 24.21
N PRO A 8 13.35 -13.61 23.43
CA PRO A 8 13.60 -13.41 22.00
C PRO A 8 12.34 -12.96 21.23
N VAL A 9 11.18 -13.51 21.61
CA VAL A 9 9.87 -13.15 21.04
C VAL A 9 9.54 -11.68 21.28
N HIS A 10 9.71 -11.19 22.52
CA HIS A 10 9.47 -9.79 22.84
C HIS A 10 10.41 -8.86 22.07
N THR A 11 11.69 -9.25 21.95
CA THR A 11 12.69 -8.49 21.19
C THR A 11 12.32 -8.38 19.72
N ILE A 12 11.90 -9.47 19.09
CA ILE A 12 11.43 -9.47 17.69
C ILE A 12 10.15 -8.64 17.55
N ALA A 13 9.18 -8.78 18.45
CA ALA A 13 7.94 -8.02 18.41
C ALA A 13 8.19 -6.49 18.53
N LEU A 14 9.18 -6.09 19.33
CA LEU A 14 9.62 -4.70 19.41
C LEU A 14 10.31 -4.25 18.12
N LEU A 15 11.21 -5.08 17.54
CA LEU A 15 11.93 -4.78 16.31
C LEU A 15 10.97 -4.57 15.12
N THR A 16 9.98 -5.45 14.97
CA THR A 16 9.01 -5.40 13.86
C THR A 16 7.88 -4.41 14.09
N LYS A 17 7.82 -3.76 15.27
CA LYS A 17 6.70 -2.92 15.70
C LYS A 17 5.37 -3.66 15.55
N ALA A 18 5.27 -4.87 16.10
CA ALA A 18 4.20 -5.83 15.82
C ALA A 18 2.78 -5.22 15.85
N ARG A 19 2.46 -4.37 16.83
CA ARG A 19 1.15 -3.69 16.91
C ARG A 19 0.83 -2.83 15.68
N LEU A 20 1.82 -2.12 15.14
CA LEU A 20 1.65 -1.31 13.93
C LEU A 20 1.48 -2.19 12.69
N GLY A 21 2.31 -3.24 12.56
CA GLY A 21 2.18 -4.19 11.45
C GLY A 21 0.83 -4.92 11.46
N LEU A 22 0.30 -5.29 12.63
CA LEU A 22 -1.03 -5.90 12.73
C LEU A 22 -2.15 -4.95 12.28
N LEU A 23 -2.04 -3.64 12.55
CA LEU A 23 -3.01 -2.65 12.05
C LEU A 23 -2.95 -2.51 10.52
N VAL A 24 -1.74 -2.57 9.94
CA VAL A 24 -1.53 -2.62 8.48
C VAL A 24 -2.19 -3.87 7.89
N THR A 25 -2.01 -5.02 8.53
CA THR A 25 -2.66 -6.27 8.10
C THR A 25 -4.18 -6.18 8.23
N LEU A 26 -4.71 -5.62 9.31
CA LEU A 26 -6.15 -5.45 9.51
C LEU A 26 -6.78 -4.60 8.40
N THR A 27 -6.17 -3.46 8.07
CA THR A 27 -6.68 -2.57 7.02
C THR A 27 -6.61 -3.21 5.64
N THR A 28 -5.60 -4.06 5.39
CA THR A 28 -5.50 -4.91 4.19
C THR A 28 -6.62 -5.95 4.15
N VAL A 29 -6.88 -6.64 5.27
CA VAL A 29 -7.98 -7.61 5.38
C VAL A 29 -9.34 -6.94 5.11
N VAL A 30 -9.56 -5.73 5.64
CA VAL A 30 -10.79 -4.96 5.37
C VAL A 30 -10.90 -4.65 3.88
N GLY A 31 -9.83 -4.17 3.24
CA GLY A 31 -9.84 -3.92 1.80
C GLY A 31 -10.15 -5.17 0.97
N PHE A 32 -9.64 -6.32 1.37
CA PHE A 32 -9.95 -7.61 0.74
C PHE A 32 -11.43 -7.99 0.89
N ILE A 33 -11.97 -7.91 2.10
CA ILE A 33 -13.37 -8.27 2.38
C ILE A 33 -14.33 -7.35 1.62
N VAL A 34 -14.07 -6.05 1.62
CA VAL A 34 -14.90 -5.05 0.93
C VAL A 34 -14.85 -5.25 -0.59
N ALA A 35 -13.71 -5.65 -1.15
CA ALA A 35 -13.57 -5.92 -2.58
C ALA A 35 -14.17 -7.27 -3.03
N SER A 36 -14.49 -8.18 -2.10
CA SER A 36 -15.00 -9.52 -2.41
C SER A 36 -16.48 -9.47 -2.81
N VAL A 37 -16.78 -9.78 -4.08
CA VAL A 37 -18.16 -9.98 -4.56
C VAL A 37 -18.61 -11.39 -4.16
N GLY A 38 -19.59 -11.51 -3.28
CA GLY A 38 -20.07 -12.81 -2.80
C GLY A 38 -19.17 -13.43 -1.71
N ASP A 39 -18.78 -14.69 -1.91
CA ASP A 39 -18.02 -15.48 -0.93
C ASP A 39 -16.56 -15.03 -0.82
N ILE A 40 -16.04 -15.09 0.42
CA ILE A 40 -14.66 -14.73 0.72
C ILE A 40 -13.74 -15.92 0.42
N HIS A 41 -12.73 -15.70 -0.42
CA HIS A 41 -11.71 -16.71 -0.69
C HIS A 41 -10.68 -16.78 0.47
N TRP A 42 -11.05 -17.47 1.55
CA TRP A 42 -10.31 -17.50 2.83
C TRP A 42 -8.81 -17.84 2.70
N THR A 43 -8.45 -18.78 1.82
CA THR A 43 -7.03 -19.11 1.58
C THR A 43 -6.25 -17.93 1.02
N ARG A 44 -6.81 -17.22 0.04
CA ARG A 44 -6.16 -16.05 -0.57
C ARG A 44 -6.10 -14.88 0.41
N LEU A 45 -7.12 -14.71 1.24
CA LEU A 45 -7.12 -13.74 2.35
C LEU A 45 -5.99 -14.04 3.34
N LEU A 46 -5.84 -15.29 3.78
CA LEU A 46 -4.81 -15.70 4.73
C LEU A 46 -3.40 -15.47 4.16
N ILE A 47 -3.16 -15.89 2.91
CA ILE A 47 -1.87 -15.68 2.23
C ILE A 47 -1.57 -14.18 2.09
N THR A 48 -2.57 -13.37 1.69
CA THR A 48 -2.43 -11.91 1.58
C THR A 48 -2.08 -11.29 2.94
N ALA A 49 -2.76 -11.72 4.01
CA ALA A 49 -2.50 -11.23 5.36
C ALA A 49 -1.10 -11.62 5.85
N ILE A 50 -0.64 -12.86 5.60
CA ILE A 50 0.71 -13.32 5.97
C ILE A 50 1.77 -12.52 5.21
N GLY A 51 1.67 -12.45 3.88
CA GLY A 51 2.64 -11.72 3.05
C GLY A 51 2.72 -10.24 3.42
N THR A 52 1.57 -9.60 3.62
CA THR A 52 1.51 -8.19 4.06
C THR A 52 2.11 -7.99 5.45
N THR A 53 1.82 -8.89 6.40
CA THR A 53 2.38 -8.82 7.77
C THR A 53 3.91 -8.93 7.72
N MET A 54 4.44 -9.87 6.95
CA MET A 54 5.87 -10.07 6.79
C MET A 54 6.54 -8.86 6.15
N ALA A 55 6.00 -8.35 5.04
CA ALA A 55 6.51 -7.15 4.38
C ALA A 55 6.51 -5.93 5.33
N ALA A 56 5.40 -5.70 6.06
CA ALA A 56 5.29 -4.62 7.03
C ALA A 56 6.27 -4.78 8.20
N PHE A 57 6.47 -6.00 8.71
CA PHE A 57 7.43 -6.28 9.77
C PHE A 57 8.87 -6.03 9.31
N GLY A 58 9.23 -6.47 8.10
CA GLY A 58 10.53 -6.21 7.49
C GLY A 58 10.80 -4.72 7.32
N ALA A 59 9.85 -3.97 6.76
CA ALA A 59 9.95 -2.52 6.60
C ALA A 59 10.11 -1.78 7.94
N ASN A 60 9.34 -2.16 8.96
CA ASN A 60 9.42 -1.55 10.30
C ASN A 60 10.77 -1.84 10.98
N ALA A 61 11.31 -3.05 10.81
CA ALA A 61 12.59 -3.44 11.34
C ALA A 61 13.76 -2.72 10.63
N PHE A 62 13.70 -2.59 9.30
CA PHE A 62 14.65 -1.75 8.54
C PHE A 62 14.60 -0.29 8.97
N ASN A 63 13.40 0.27 9.18
CA ASN A 63 13.25 1.63 9.67
C ASN A 63 13.94 1.83 11.03
N GLN A 64 13.85 0.87 11.97
CA GLN A 64 14.61 0.97 13.23
C GLN A 64 16.13 0.91 13.03
N CYS A 65 16.61 0.18 12.02
CA CYS A 65 18.03 0.18 11.66
C CYS A 65 18.47 1.58 11.22
N ILE A 66 17.69 2.23 10.35
CA ILE A 66 17.98 3.58 9.83
C ILE A 66 17.85 4.64 10.94
N GLU A 67 16.88 4.51 11.83
CA GLU A 67 16.57 5.51 12.87
C GLU A 67 17.29 5.29 14.21
N ARG A 68 18.11 4.25 14.35
CA ARG A 68 18.78 3.86 15.62
C ARG A 68 19.31 5.05 16.43
N SER A 69 20.08 5.92 15.81
CA SER A 69 20.73 7.05 16.50
C SER A 69 19.76 8.14 16.95
N ARG A 70 18.60 8.29 16.28
CA ARG A 70 17.53 9.22 16.67
C ARG A 70 16.67 8.60 17.76
N ASP A 71 16.33 7.32 17.59
CA ASP A 71 15.55 6.56 18.57
C ASP A 71 16.23 6.54 19.95
N ALA A 72 17.56 6.52 20.00
CA ALA A 72 18.34 6.59 21.24
C ALA A 72 18.19 7.91 22.02
N ARG A 73 17.75 9.00 21.37
CA ARG A 73 17.61 10.33 21.97
C ARG A 73 16.20 10.60 22.51
N MET A 74 15.24 9.75 22.15
CA MET A 74 13.84 9.93 22.55
C MET A 74 13.49 8.98 23.69
N GLU A 75 12.76 9.49 24.68
CA GLU A 75 12.39 8.77 25.89
C GLU A 75 11.55 7.53 25.59
N ARG A 76 10.65 7.63 24.62
CA ARG A 76 9.76 6.54 24.23
C ARG A 76 10.48 5.40 23.49
N THR A 77 11.61 5.68 22.85
CA THR A 77 12.22 4.73 21.89
C THR A 77 13.64 4.31 22.26
N LYS A 78 14.26 4.94 23.26
CA LYS A 78 15.59 4.54 23.74
C LYS A 78 15.65 3.10 24.27
N GLY A 79 14.52 2.52 24.66
CA GLY A 79 14.39 1.12 25.05
C GLY A 79 14.19 0.12 23.90
N ARG A 80 14.19 0.57 22.64
CA ARG A 80 14.06 -0.34 21.49
C ARG A 80 15.30 -1.23 21.34
N PRO A 81 15.20 -2.39 20.64
CA PRO A 81 16.27 -3.39 20.61
C PRO A 81 17.63 -2.87 20.13
N LEU A 82 17.64 -2.00 19.11
CA LEU A 82 18.87 -1.47 18.52
C LEU A 82 19.51 -0.35 19.38
N PRO A 83 18.78 0.67 19.86
CA PRO A 83 19.32 1.63 20.82
C PRO A 83 19.77 1.00 22.15
N ALA A 84 19.03 0.01 22.66
CA ALA A 84 19.35 -0.68 23.91
C ALA A 84 20.50 -1.69 23.78
N GLY A 85 20.94 -1.99 22.54
CA GLY A 85 22.01 -2.96 22.27
C GLY A 85 21.65 -4.40 22.65
N THR A 86 20.35 -4.76 22.64
CA THR A 86 19.90 -6.14 22.84
C THR A 86 19.98 -6.96 21.55
N LEU A 87 20.09 -6.30 20.40
CA LEU A 87 20.23 -6.93 19.09
C LEU A 87 21.29 -6.18 18.26
N THR A 88 22.14 -6.92 17.52
CA THR A 88 23.17 -6.29 16.67
C THR A 88 22.56 -5.75 15.38
N ILE A 89 23.20 -4.75 14.75
CA ILE A 89 22.72 -4.23 13.45
C ILE A 89 22.66 -5.33 12.39
N GLY A 90 23.67 -6.21 12.33
CA GLY A 90 23.71 -7.30 11.35
C GLY A 90 22.52 -8.26 11.49
N GLN A 91 22.19 -8.66 12.73
CA GLN A 91 21.00 -9.47 13.00
C GLN A 91 19.70 -8.75 12.60
N ALA A 92 19.59 -7.45 12.90
CA ALA A 92 18.39 -6.69 12.57
C ALA A 92 18.20 -6.59 11.05
N VAL A 93 19.28 -6.30 10.30
CA VAL A 93 19.26 -6.23 8.84
C VAL A 93 18.90 -7.59 8.22
N ALA A 94 19.48 -8.69 8.72
CA ALA A 94 19.16 -10.03 8.24
C ALA A 94 17.67 -10.39 8.46
N ILE A 95 17.16 -10.18 9.67
CA ILE A 95 15.74 -10.41 10.01
C ILE A 95 14.83 -9.53 9.14
N SER A 96 15.19 -8.26 8.99
CA SER A 96 14.40 -7.30 8.19
C SER A 96 14.34 -7.72 6.72
N GLY A 97 15.47 -8.12 6.14
CA GLY A 97 15.57 -8.56 4.75
C GLY A 97 14.79 -9.85 4.49
N LEU A 98 14.90 -10.84 5.38
CA LEU A 98 14.15 -12.09 5.27
C LEU A 98 12.63 -11.86 5.33
N LEU A 99 12.17 -11.02 6.26
CA LEU A 99 10.74 -10.70 6.39
C LEU A 99 10.22 -9.89 5.21
N ALA A 100 10.95 -8.85 4.79
CA ALA A 100 10.57 -8.01 3.66
C ALA A 100 10.50 -8.83 2.35
N ALA A 101 11.60 -9.47 1.97
CA ALA A 101 11.67 -10.26 0.75
C ALA A 101 10.72 -11.45 0.79
N GLY A 102 10.62 -12.15 1.93
CA GLY A 102 9.68 -13.25 2.09
C GLY A 102 8.22 -12.81 1.93
N GLY A 103 7.85 -11.66 2.51
CA GLY A 103 6.52 -11.08 2.34
C GLY A 103 6.20 -10.73 0.90
N ASP A 104 7.13 -10.07 0.20
CA ASP A 104 6.96 -9.69 -1.21
C ASP A 104 6.88 -10.91 -2.14
N ILE A 105 7.72 -11.94 -1.91
CA ILE A 105 7.67 -13.20 -2.67
C ILE A 105 6.33 -13.89 -2.47
N ILE A 106 5.83 -13.95 -1.23
CA ILE A 106 4.53 -14.55 -0.93
C ILE A 106 3.42 -13.83 -1.70
N LEU A 107 3.42 -12.49 -1.68
CA LEU A 107 2.43 -11.70 -2.40
C LEU A 107 2.55 -11.87 -3.93
N ALA A 108 3.77 -11.85 -4.46
CA ALA A 108 3.99 -11.91 -5.91
C ALA A 108 3.58 -13.26 -6.50
N VAL A 109 3.95 -14.36 -5.83
CA VAL A 109 3.75 -15.72 -6.31
C VAL A 109 2.33 -16.22 -6.02
N PHE A 110 1.81 -15.98 -4.82
CA PHE A 110 0.56 -16.60 -4.36
C PHE A 110 -0.65 -15.66 -4.34
N VAL A 111 -0.47 -14.34 -4.57
CA VAL A 111 -1.57 -13.37 -4.60
C VAL A 111 -1.71 -12.72 -5.97
N ASN A 112 -0.76 -11.85 -6.34
CA ASN A 112 -0.53 -11.31 -7.70
C ASN A 112 0.62 -10.27 -7.68
N PRO A 113 1.23 -9.96 -8.85
CA PRO A 113 2.31 -8.97 -8.94
C PRO A 113 1.91 -7.53 -8.57
N LEU A 114 0.65 -7.12 -8.79
CA LEU A 114 0.20 -5.75 -8.48
C LEU A 114 0.19 -5.49 -6.97
N THR A 115 -0.35 -6.43 -6.18
CA THR A 115 -0.36 -6.35 -4.71
C THR A 115 1.06 -6.36 -4.15
N ALA A 116 1.96 -7.18 -4.71
CA ALA A 116 3.37 -7.18 -4.34
C ALA A 116 4.07 -5.86 -4.70
N GLY A 117 3.78 -5.30 -5.88
CA GLY A 117 4.29 -4.00 -6.30
C GLY A 117 3.87 -2.87 -5.36
N LEU A 118 2.62 -2.88 -4.88
CA LEU A 118 2.15 -1.94 -3.85
C LEU A 118 2.90 -2.09 -2.53
N ALA A 119 3.19 -3.34 -2.10
CA ALA A 119 4.01 -3.59 -0.91
C ALA A 119 5.43 -3.02 -1.07
N LEU A 120 6.08 -3.26 -2.21
CA LEU A 120 7.40 -2.70 -2.53
C LEU A 120 7.38 -1.17 -2.56
N ILE A 121 6.35 -0.55 -3.13
CA ILE A 121 6.17 0.90 -3.12
C ILE A 121 6.09 1.42 -1.69
N ILE A 122 5.33 0.78 -0.81
CA ILE A 122 5.29 1.15 0.62
C ILE A 122 6.70 1.09 1.22
N GLN A 123 7.44 0.00 0.99
CA GLN A 123 8.79 -0.16 1.55
C GLN A 123 9.73 0.95 1.06
N VAL A 124 9.73 1.23 -0.23
CA VAL A 124 10.58 2.27 -0.83
C VAL A 124 10.22 3.65 -0.29
N LEU A 125 8.93 4.01 -0.32
CA LEU A 125 8.45 5.28 0.20
C LEU A 125 8.74 5.41 1.70
N TYR A 126 8.52 4.36 2.49
CA TYR A 126 8.71 4.39 3.93
C TYR A 126 10.18 4.55 4.32
N LEU A 127 11.07 3.76 3.72
CA LEU A 127 12.48 3.69 4.10
C LEU A 127 13.32 4.80 3.47
N PHE A 128 13.09 5.13 2.20
CA PHE A 128 13.98 6.01 1.45
C PHE A 128 13.41 7.41 1.21
N VAL A 129 12.12 7.62 1.41
CA VAL A 129 11.49 8.95 1.25
C VAL A 129 11.01 9.49 2.59
N TYR A 130 10.07 8.82 3.25
CA TYR A 130 9.48 9.23 4.52
C TYR A 130 10.52 9.33 5.64
N THR A 131 11.27 8.25 5.90
CA THR A 131 12.22 8.20 7.01
C THR A 131 13.29 9.32 6.93
N PRO A 132 13.91 9.60 5.76
CA PRO A 132 14.85 10.71 5.63
C PRO A 132 14.18 12.10 5.64
N LEU A 133 12.90 12.22 5.30
CA LEU A 133 12.19 13.51 5.35
C LEU A 133 11.84 13.96 6.76
N LYS A 134 11.64 13.03 7.71
CA LYS A 134 11.28 13.38 9.11
C LYS A 134 12.16 14.46 9.75
N PRO A 135 13.50 14.45 9.63
CA PRO A 135 14.34 15.54 10.17
C PRO A 135 14.41 16.80 9.27
N ARG A 136 13.85 16.77 8.06
CA ARG A 136 14.02 17.84 7.05
C ARG A 136 12.79 18.75 6.94
N THR A 137 11.59 18.18 6.90
CA THR A 137 10.35 18.92 6.61
C THR A 137 9.13 18.31 7.29
N PRO A 138 8.13 19.11 7.72
CA PRO A 138 6.86 18.61 8.23
C PRO A 138 6.03 17.86 7.18
N ALA A 139 6.36 18.00 5.89
CA ALA A 139 5.75 17.24 4.80
C ALA A 139 5.99 15.73 4.90
N ASN A 140 6.91 15.27 5.76
CA ASN A 140 7.10 13.86 6.06
C ASN A 140 5.78 13.17 6.44
N THR A 141 4.91 13.83 7.22
CA THR A 141 3.62 13.26 7.66
C THR A 141 2.74 12.88 6.47
N LEU A 142 2.77 13.65 5.38
CA LEU A 142 1.99 13.36 4.16
C LEU A 142 2.52 12.12 3.44
N VAL A 143 3.84 11.99 3.29
CA VAL A 143 4.46 10.79 2.68
C VAL A 143 4.21 9.55 3.54
N GLY A 144 4.32 9.70 4.86
CA GLY A 144 3.94 8.65 5.81
C GLY A 144 2.48 8.27 5.67
N ALA A 145 1.60 9.25 5.42
CA ALA A 145 0.18 9.00 5.21
C ALA A 145 -0.10 8.22 3.92
N VAL A 146 0.62 8.50 2.83
CA VAL A 146 0.56 7.67 1.61
C VAL A 146 0.93 6.22 1.94
N CYS A 147 2.03 5.99 2.67
CA CYS A 147 2.45 4.64 3.06
C CYS A 147 1.37 3.91 3.86
N GLY A 148 0.73 4.60 4.81
CA GLY A 148 -0.33 4.04 5.66
C GLY A 148 -1.67 3.82 4.95
N ALA A 149 -1.88 4.44 3.78
CA ALA A 149 -3.13 4.39 3.03
C ALA A 149 -3.16 3.32 1.93
N ILE A 150 -2.00 2.83 1.48
CA ILE A 150 -1.90 1.76 0.47
C ILE A 150 -2.39 0.38 0.95
N PRO A 151 -2.26 -0.05 2.22
CA PRO A 151 -2.63 -1.42 2.64
C PRO A 151 -4.07 -1.84 2.32
N PRO A 152 -5.12 -1.02 2.53
CA PRO A 152 -6.46 -1.33 2.01
C PRO A 152 -6.51 -1.58 0.49
N MET A 153 -5.72 -0.85 -0.31
CA MET A 153 -5.61 -1.08 -1.76
C MET A 153 -4.93 -2.41 -2.05
N MET A 154 -3.94 -2.82 -1.25
CA MET A 154 -3.34 -4.15 -1.36
C MET A 154 -4.40 -5.24 -1.15
N GLY A 155 -5.27 -5.06 -0.15
CA GLY A 155 -6.42 -5.95 0.05
C GLY A 155 -7.36 -5.99 -1.14
N TRP A 156 -7.71 -4.82 -1.69
CA TRP A 156 -8.58 -4.71 -2.86
C TRP A 156 -7.98 -5.40 -4.10
N THR A 157 -6.74 -5.06 -4.44
CA THR A 157 -6.01 -5.64 -5.58
C THR A 157 -5.75 -7.12 -5.41
N ALA A 158 -5.61 -7.61 -4.17
CA ALA A 158 -5.48 -9.03 -3.88
C ALA A 158 -6.73 -9.82 -4.29
N VAL A 159 -7.90 -9.18 -4.40
CA VAL A 159 -9.12 -9.82 -4.94
C VAL A 159 -9.27 -9.53 -6.42
N ARG A 160 -9.23 -8.24 -6.79
CA ARG A 160 -9.66 -7.74 -8.10
C ARG A 160 -8.58 -7.76 -9.16
N GLY A 161 -7.31 -7.82 -8.78
CA GLY A 161 -6.17 -7.76 -9.71
C GLY A 161 -5.95 -6.40 -10.37
N GLN A 162 -6.72 -5.36 -9.99
CA GLN A 162 -6.66 -4.02 -10.56
C GLN A 162 -6.99 -2.95 -9.51
N ILE A 163 -6.60 -1.70 -9.79
CA ILE A 163 -6.90 -0.54 -8.93
C ILE A 163 -8.18 0.14 -9.42
N ASP A 164 -9.31 -0.26 -8.87
CA ASP A 164 -10.61 0.34 -9.14
C ASP A 164 -10.82 1.64 -8.35
N PRO A 165 -11.85 2.46 -8.68
CA PRO A 165 -12.25 3.60 -7.85
C PRO A 165 -12.47 3.25 -6.38
N GLY A 166 -12.93 2.03 -6.07
CA GLY A 166 -13.10 1.59 -4.68
C GLY A 166 -11.78 1.44 -3.92
N ALA A 167 -10.70 0.99 -4.57
CA ALA A 167 -9.37 0.97 -3.96
C ALA A 167 -8.92 2.39 -3.59
N TRP A 168 -9.15 3.35 -4.49
CA TRP A 168 -8.83 4.77 -4.25
C TRP A 168 -9.66 5.37 -3.12
N ILE A 169 -10.95 5.03 -3.01
CA ILE A 169 -11.78 5.49 -1.90
C ILE A 169 -11.22 4.98 -0.56
N LEU A 170 -10.88 3.68 -0.47
CA LEU A 170 -10.26 3.13 0.75
C LEU A 170 -8.92 3.79 1.08
N PHE A 171 -8.09 4.03 0.06
CA PHE A 171 -6.86 4.80 0.22
C PHE A 171 -7.13 6.18 0.80
N LEU A 172 -8.05 6.94 0.22
CA LEU A 172 -8.36 8.30 0.64
C LEU A 172 -8.91 8.34 2.07
N ILE A 173 -9.75 7.37 2.46
CA ILE A 173 -10.25 7.26 3.83
C ILE A 173 -9.09 7.10 4.82
N LEU A 174 -8.19 6.14 4.59
CA LEU A 174 -7.06 5.91 5.50
C LEU A 174 -6.07 7.08 5.47
N PHE A 175 -5.83 7.66 4.29
CA PHE A 175 -4.99 8.86 4.11
C PHE A 175 -5.50 10.03 4.94
N VAL A 176 -6.79 10.36 4.82
CA VAL A 176 -7.41 11.48 5.52
C VAL A 176 -7.52 11.20 7.02
N TRP A 177 -7.92 9.98 7.41
CA TRP A 177 -8.10 9.61 8.82
C TRP A 177 -6.81 9.73 9.65
N GLN A 178 -5.66 9.32 9.10
CA GLN A 178 -4.44 9.33 9.88
C GLN A 178 -3.86 10.73 10.11
N MET A 179 -4.28 11.74 9.33
CA MET A 179 -3.78 13.10 9.48
C MET A 179 -4.13 13.72 10.84
N PRO A 180 -5.40 13.75 11.29
CA PRO A 180 -5.77 14.16 12.65
C PRO A 180 -5.08 13.33 13.74
N HIS A 181 -4.94 12.01 13.51
CA HIS A 181 -4.26 11.10 14.42
C HIS A 181 -2.77 11.47 14.61
N PHE A 182 -2.02 11.64 13.51
CA PHE A 182 -0.61 11.99 13.56
C PHE A 182 -0.36 13.40 14.05
N LEU A 183 -1.18 14.37 13.68
CA LEU A 183 -1.04 15.75 14.14
C LEU A 183 -1.29 15.84 15.65
N SER A 184 -2.32 15.17 16.17
CA SER A 184 -2.58 15.11 17.61
C SER A 184 -1.50 14.33 18.37
N LEU A 185 -0.99 13.22 17.82
CA LEU A 185 0.15 12.50 18.40
C LEU A 185 1.43 13.36 18.43
N ALA A 186 1.72 14.06 17.34
CA ALA A 186 2.87 14.96 17.25
C ALA A 186 2.76 16.14 18.21
N TRP A 187 1.54 16.63 18.46
CA TRP A 187 1.30 17.63 19.51
C TRP A 187 1.66 17.10 20.90
N LEU A 188 1.22 15.88 21.24
CA LEU A 188 1.46 15.27 22.55
C LEU A 188 2.93 14.98 22.82
N TYR A 189 3.70 14.64 21.78
CA TYR A 189 5.10 14.22 21.90
C TYR A 189 6.08 15.19 21.23
N ARG A 190 5.71 16.47 21.08
CA ARG A 190 6.51 17.50 20.39
C ARG A 190 7.95 17.57 20.90
N GLU A 191 8.13 17.60 22.22
CA GLU A 191 9.44 17.68 22.87
C GLU A 191 10.27 16.42 22.64
N ASP A 192 9.62 15.25 22.59
CA ASP A 192 10.29 13.97 22.30
C ASP A 192 10.75 13.92 20.84
N TYR A 193 9.91 14.39 19.92
CA TYR A 193 10.26 14.51 18.51
C TYR A 193 11.42 15.49 18.29
N GLU A 194 11.43 16.62 18.98
CA GLU A 194 12.52 17.60 18.95
C GLU A 194 13.84 17.02 19.46
N ARG A 195 13.83 16.26 20.57
CA ARG A 195 15.01 15.53 21.06
C ARG A 195 15.56 14.54 20.02
N GLY A 196 14.68 13.89 19.26
CA GLY A 196 15.03 13.02 18.13
C GLY A 196 15.55 13.77 16.89
N GLY A 197 15.47 15.09 16.87
CA GLY A 197 15.80 15.93 15.71
C GLY A 197 14.76 15.88 14.60
N PHE A 198 13.51 15.52 14.92
CA PHE A 198 12.41 15.46 13.97
C PHE A 198 11.74 16.82 13.80
N ARG A 199 11.32 17.12 12.57
CA ARG A 199 10.62 18.35 12.18
C ARG A 199 9.15 18.04 11.95
N MET A 200 8.39 17.92 13.03
CA MET A 200 6.94 17.71 12.98
C MET A 200 6.19 19.04 12.92
N LEU A 201 5.04 19.08 12.22
CA LEU A 201 4.28 20.32 12.07
C LEU A 201 3.96 21.02 13.42
N PRO A 202 3.49 20.32 14.46
CA PRO A 202 3.17 20.97 15.74
C PRO A 202 4.38 21.58 16.45
N SER A 203 5.60 21.08 16.19
CA SER A 203 6.84 21.67 16.70
C SER A 203 7.24 22.95 15.96
N LEU A 204 6.78 23.11 14.71
CA LEU A 204 7.07 24.27 13.86
C LEU A 204 5.92 25.29 13.81
N ASP A 205 4.84 25.05 14.56
CA ASP A 205 3.66 25.91 14.66
C ASP A 205 3.48 26.38 16.12
N PRO A 206 4.21 27.44 16.54
CA PRO A 206 4.19 27.91 17.92
C PRO A 206 2.79 28.30 18.43
N THR A 207 1.94 28.78 17.52
CA THR A 207 0.56 29.18 17.83
C THR A 207 -0.39 28.00 17.94
N GLY A 208 -0.03 26.88 17.32
CA GLY A 208 -0.86 25.69 17.16
C GLY A 208 -2.06 25.84 16.21
N MET A 209 -2.25 27.04 15.64
CA MET A 209 -3.45 27.35 14.86
C MET A 209 -3.51 26.55 13.56
N LEU A 210 -2.39 26.45 12.84
CA LEU A 210 -2.33 25.69 11.59
C LEU A 210 -2.59 24.21 11.86
N THR A 211 -1.93 23.66 12.88
CA THR A 211 -2.09 22.26 13.29
C THR A 211 -3.55 21.96 13.62
N CYS A 212 -4.17 22.77 14.47
CA CYS A 212 -5.56 22.56 14.87
C CYS A 212 -6.56 22.75 13.73
N ASN A 213 -6.32 23.73 12.84
CA ASN A 213 -7.16 23.93 11.66
C ASN A 213 -7.10 22.71 10.72
N LEU A 214 -5.92 22.13 10.51
CA LEU A 214 -5.78 20.90 9.73
C LEU A 214 -6.48 19.72 10.41
N VAL A 215 -6.37 19.57 11.73
CA VAL A 215 -7.10 18.52 12.47
C VAL A 215 -8.62 18.63 12.23
N VAL A 216 -9.18 19.85 12.27
CA VAL A 216 -10.62 20.07 11.96
C VAL A 216 -10.92 19.77 10.49
N LEU A 217 -10.09 20.27 9.57
CA LEU A 217 -10.28 20.06 8.13
C LEU A 217 -10.30 18.58 7.76
N TYR A 218 -9.31 17.81 8.21
CA TYR A 218 -9.20 16.39 7.86
C TYR A 218 -10.27 15.54 8.56
N THR A 219 -10.69 15.87 9.79
CA THR A 219 -11.83 15.16 10.41
C THR A 219 -13.13 15.45 9.66
N ALA A 220 -13.35 16.69 9.20
CA ALA A 220 -14.50 17.05 8.37
C ALA A 220 -14.47 16.38 6.98
N ALA A 221 -13.29 16.27 6.37
CA ALA A 221 -13.11 15.66 5.05
C ALA A 221 -13.45 14.15 5.00
N LEU A 222 -13.55 13.46 6.14
CA LEU A 222 -14.02 12.08 6.18
C LEU A 222 -15.51 11.93 5.89
N LEU A 223 -16.33 12.96 6.18
CA LEU A 223 -17.77 12.90 5.91
C LEU A 223 -18.11 12.77 4.42
N PRO A 224 -17.57 13.61 3.50
CA PRO A 224 -17.80 13.42 2.07
C PRO A 224 -17.19 12.12 1.54
N LEU A 225 -16.09 11.61 2.12
CA LEU A 225 -15.54 10.31 1.74
C LEU A 225 -16.45 9.15 2.17
N ALA A 226 -17.03 9.20 3.37
CA ALA A 226 -18.02 8.23 3.82
C ALA A 226 -19.26 8.27 2.92
N PHE A 227 -19.72 9.46 2.54
CA PHE A 227 -20.82 9.62 1.58
C PHE A 227 -20.47 9.03 0.20
N ALA A 228 -19.28 9.35 -0.33
CA ALA A 228 -18.80 8.82 -1.61
C ALA A 228 -18.71 7.29 -1.61
N THR A 229 -18.33 6.68 -0.48
CA THR A 229 -18.31 5.22 -0.30
C THR A 229 -19.71 4.62 -0.48
N THR A 230 -20.73 5.28 0.06
CA THR A 230 -22.12 4.83 -0.06
C THR A 230 -22.68 5.03 -1.47
N ILE A 231 -22.45 6.19 -2.08
CA ILE A 231 -22.90 6.45 -3.46
C ILE A 231 -22.18 5.56 -4.48
N ALA A 232 -20.91 5.22 -4.24
CA ALA A 232 -20.16 4.28 -5.06
C ALA A 232 -20.63 2.81 -4.91
N GLY A 233 -21.60 2.53 -4.02
CA GLY A 233 -22.11 1.17 -3.80
C GLY A 233 -21.15 0.24 -3.06
N ILE A 234 -20.10 0.79 -2.44
CA ILE A 234 -19.11 0.01 -1.66
C ILE A 234 -19.70 -0.40 -0.31
N ALA A 235 -20.50 0.48 0.29
CA ALA A 235 -21.23 0.21 1.52
C ALA A 235 -22.61 0.86 1.49
N GLY A 236 -23.53 0.38 2.33
CA GLY A 236 -24.90 0.89 2.38
C GLY A 236 -25.06 2.17 3.21
N TRP A 237 -26.33 2.53 3.40
CA TRP A 237 -26.72 3.70 4.20
C TRP A 237 -26.55 3.49 5.70
N LYS A 238 -26.50 2.25 6.20
CA LYS A 238 -26.26 2.00 7.64
C LYS A 238 -24.82 2.32 8.00
N PHE A 239 -23.88 2.02 7.09
CA PHE A 239 -22.51 2.50 7.20
C PHE A 239 -22.45 4.03 7.23
N PHE A 240 -23.14 4.71 6.30
CA PHE A 240 -23.10 6.17 6.23
C PHE A 240 -23.62 6.82 7.51
N THR A 241 -24.76 6.37 8.05
CA THR A 241 -25.33 6.94 9.28
C THR A 241 -24.39 6.74 10.48
N GLY A 242 -23.79 5.57 10.62
CA GLY A 242 -22.77 5.31 11.65
C GLY A 242 -21.51 6.17 11.47
N ALA A 243 -20.98 6.26 10.25
CA ALA A 243 -19.83 7.08 9.91
C ALA A 243 -20.08 8.57 10.15
N LEU A 244 -21.29 9.05 9.88
CA LEU A 244 -21.73 10.43 10.13
C LEU A 244 -21.73 10.74 11.63
N VAL A 245 -22.31 9.88 12.46
CA VAL A 245 -22.31 10.05 13.92
C VAL A 245 -20.89 10.06 14.48
N LEU A 246 -20.06 9.08 14.09
CA LEU A 246 -18.65 9.01 14.49
C LEU A 246 -17.89 10.27 14.05
N GLY A 247 -18.13 10.74 12.82
CA GLY A 247 -17.49 11.92 12.25
C GLY A 247 -17.86 13.20 12.98
N ILE A 248 -19.14 13.44 13.25
CA ILE A 248 -19.62 14.62 13.98
C ILE A 248 -19.01 14.67 15.39
N VAL A 249 -18.99 13.54 16.11
CA VAL A 249 -18.38 13.47 17.44
C VAL A 249 -16.90 13.83 17.38
N TRP A 250 -16.17 13.28 16.41
CA TRP A 250 -14.73 13.54 16.30
C TRP A 250 -14.42 14.98 15.86
N ILE A 251 -15.22 15.54 14.95
CA ILE A 251 -15.15 16.97 14.56
C ILE A 251 -15.40 17.86 15.78
N GLY A 252 -16.39 17.55 16.63
CA GLY A 252 -16.63 18.29 17.87
C GLY A 252 -15.40 18.34 18.79
N LEU A 253 -14.71 17.20 18.95
CA LEU A 253 -13.45 17.14 19.69
C LEU A 253 -12.32 17.93 19.02
N ALA A 254 -12.23 17.89 17.69
CA ALA A 254 -11.27 18.66 16.91
C ALA A 254 -11.51 20.18 17.05
N VAL A 255 -12.76 20.62 17.04
CA VAL A 255 -13.14 22.02 17.27
C VAL A 255 -12.81 22.44 18.71
N GLN A 256 -13.07 21.59 19.70
CA GLN A 256 -12.67 21.84 21.09
C GLN A 256 -11.15 22.05 21.22
N LEU A 257 -10.35 21.20 20.55
CA LEU A 257 -8.91 21.38 20.46
C LEU A 257 -8.52 22.69 19.76
N ARG A 258 -9.19 23.04 18.65
CA ARG A 258 -8.92 24.30 17.94
C ARG A 258 -9.17 25.52 18.81
N THR A 259 -10.25 25.53 19.58
CA THR A 259 -10.59 26.66 20.45
C THR A 259 -9.63 26.79 21.63
N SER A 260 -9.36 25.70 22.34
CA SER A 260 -8.56 25.78 23.58
C SER A 260 -7.06 25.65 23.36
N ARG A 261 -6.62 24.88 22.33
CA ARG A 261 -5.23 24.49 22.05
C ARG A 261 -4.51 23.83 23.23
N GLU A 262 -5.26 23.15 24.09
CA GLU A 262 -4.72 22.45 25.25
C GLU A 262 -4.31 21.02 24.92
N THR A 263 -3.20 20.57 25.51
CA THR A 263 -2.71 19.18 25.41
C THR A 263 -3.76 18.16 25.84
N ARG A 264 -4.65 18.50 26.78
CA ARG A 264 -5.77 17.64 27.20
C ARG A 264 -6.73 17.34 26.04
N HIS A 265 -7.06 18.33 25.22
CA HIS A 265 -7.96 18.14 24.08
C HIS A 265 -7.25 17.45 22.91
N ALA A 266 -5.95 17.69 22.72
CA ALA A 266 -5.14 16.94 21.75
C ALA A 266 -5.13 15.45 22.09
N ARG A 267 -5.02 15.12 23.38
CA ARG A 267 -5.13 13.74 23.89
C ARG A 267 -6.49 13.12 23.58
N ARG A 268 -7.59 13.87 23.75
CA ARG A 268 -8.94 13.39 23.39
C ARG A 268 -9.07 13.10 21.90
N VAL A 269 -8.62 14.00 21.04
CA VAL A 269 -8.63 13.80 19.57
C VAL A 269 -7.82 12.55 19.20
N PHE A 270 -6.64 12.36 19.80
CA PHE A 270 -5.80 11.20 19.59
C PHE A 270 -6.51 9.90 20.00
N PHE A 271 -7.05 9.80 21.21
CA PHE A 271 -7.75 8.58 21.64
C PHE A 271 -9.05 8.34 20.86
N ALA A 272 -9.79 9.39 20.52
CA ALA A 272 -10.97 9.28 19.67
C ALA A 272 -10.63 8.68 18.31
N SER A 273 -9.48 9.05 17.72
CA SER A 273 -9.03 8.46 16.45
C SER A 273 -8.79 6.95 16.53
N LEU A 274 -8.28 6.45 17.67
CA LEU A 274 -8.03 5.02 17.91
C LEU A 274 -9.33 4.21 18.03
N ILE A 275 -10.41 4.83 18.52
CA ILE A 275 -11.74 4.23 18.62
C ILE A 275 -12.48 4.36 17.28
N TYR A 276 -12.35 5.50 16.62
CA TYR A 276 -12.99 5.82 15.35
C TYR A 276 -12.67 4.77 14.28
N LEU A 277 -11.39 4.48 14.06
CA LEU A 277 -10.98 3.61 12.95
C LEU A 277 -11.55 2.19 13.04
N PRO A 278 -11.42 1.44 14.16
CA PRO A 278 -12.01 0.11 14.27
C PRO A 278 -13.53 0.11 14.07
N LEU A 279 -14.24 1.08 14.64
CA LEU A 279 -15.69 1.19 14.47
C LEU A 279 -16.07 1.51 13.02
N PHE A 280 -15.36 2.44 12.38
CA PHE A 280 -15.57 2.81 10.98
C PHE A 280 -15.34 1.61 10.05
N LEU A 281 -14.23 0.89 10.22
CA LEU A 281 -13.92 -0.30 9.43
C LEU A 281 -14.91 -1.45 9.70
N ALA A 282 -15.36 -1.63 10.93
CA ALA A 282 -16.39 -2.62 11.26
C ALA A 282 -17.72 -2.30 10.57
N LEU A 283 -18.18 -1.05 10.63
CA LEU A 283 -19.38 -0.61 9.91
C LEU A 283 -19.24 -0.83 8.39
N LEU A 284 -18.06 -0.53 7.84
CA LEU A 284 -17.77 -0.70 6.42
C LEU A 284 -17.88 -2.18 6.00
N VAL A 285 -17.36 -3.11 6.82
CA VAL A 285 -17.43 -4.54 6.56
C VAL A 285 -18.85 -5.09 6.76
N LEU A 286 -19.55 -4.66 7.80
CA LEU A 286 -20.88 -5.16 8.16
C LEU A 286 -21.97 -4.72 7.18
N ASP A 287 -21.85 -3.52 6.61
CA ASP A 287 -22.80 -2.96 5.64
C ASP A 287 -22.19 -2.90 4.23
N ARG A 288 -21.20 -3.77 3.95
CA ARG A 288 -20.55 -3.84 2.63
C ARG A 288 -21.59 -4.17 1.56
N GLY A 289 -21.59 -3.41 0.46
CA GLY A 289 -22.47 -3.67 -0.67
C GLY A 289 -22.08 -4.95 -1.42
N PRO A 290 -22.97 -5.52 -2.25
CA PRO A 290 -22.55 -6.47 -3.27
C PRO A 290 -21.58 -5.72 -4.17
N ALA A 291 -20.28 -6.00 -4.03
CA ALA A 291 -19.22 -5.18 -4.59
C ALA A 291 -19.55 -4.75 -6.03
N VAL A 292 -19.57 -3.42 -6.21
CA VAL A 292 -19.71 -2.64 -7.44
C VAL A 292 -19.78 -3.53 -8.69
N SER A 293 -20.98 -3.68 -9.25
CA SER A 293 -21.16 -4.02 -10.67
C SER A 293 -20.17 -3.17 -11.46
N PRO A 294 -19.47 -3.70 -12.50
CA PRO A 294 -18.59 -2.88 -13.31
C PRO A 294 -19.37 -1.61 -13.65
N GLY A 295 -18.85 -0.45 -13.22
CA GLY A 295 -19.49 0.84 -13.51
C GLY A 295 -19.81 0.92 -15.01
N PRO A 296 -20.76 1.77 -15.43
CA PRO A 296 -21.18 1.82 -16.82
C PRO A 296 -19.92 1.85 -17.67
N SER A 297 -19.74 0.82 -18.50
CA SER A 297 -18.56 0.70 -19.35
C SER A 297 -18.46 2.01 -20.10
N PHE A 298 -17.49 2.85 -19.74
CA PHE A 298 -17.11 3.97 -20.58
C PHE A 298 -16.42 3.32 -21.79
N ARG A 299 -17.26 2.85 -22.72
CA ARG A 299 -16.86 2.33 -24.02
C ARG A 299 -16.28 3.52 -24.78
N LEU A 300 -14.98 3.74 -24.62
CA LEU A 300 -14.22 4.54 -25.56
C LEU A 300 -14.25 3.79 -26.90
N GLY A 301 -15.20 4.17 -27.76
CA GLY A 301 -15.17 3.84 -29.17
C GLY A 301 -15.72 2.47 -29.59
N GLU A 302 -16.95 2.11 -29.20
CA GLU A 302 -17.78 1.30 -30.11
C GLU A 302 -18.37 2.23 -31.19
N ASN A 303 -17.52 2.60 -32.16
CA ASN A 303 -17.92 3.05 -33.50
C ASN A 303 -16.67 3.20 -34.38
N VAL A 304 -15.84 2.16 -34.44
CA VAL A 304 -14.97 1.95 -35.60
C VAL A 304 -15.42 0.63 -36.21
N LYS A 305 -16.31 0.72 -37.20
CA LYS A 305 -16.49 -0.36 -38.18
C LYS A 305 -15.15 -0.49 -38.91
N ILE A 306 -14.38 -1.52 -38.59
CA ILE A 306 -13.28 -1.95 -39.44
C ILE A 306 -13.94 -2.55 -40.71
N PRO A 307 -13.72 -1.99 -41.91
CA PRO A 307 -14.23 -2.60 -43.12
C PRO A 307 -13.57 -3.97 -43.32
N GLN A 308 -14.37 -5.03 -43.41
CA GLN A 308 -13.92 -6.33 -43.91
C GLN A 308 -13.65 -6.22 -45.42
N SER A 309 -12.50 -5.67 -45.79
CA SER A 309 -11.91 -5.85 -47.12
C SER A 309 -10.47 -5.32 -47.11
N ALA A 310 -9.54 -6.12 -46.61
CA ALA A 310 -8.13 -6.05 -47.01
C ALA A 310 -7.45 -7.34 -46.54
N SER A 311 -7.65 -8.40 -47.32
CA SER A 311 -6.78 -9.58 -47.30
C SER A 311 -5.39 -9.11 -47.72
N LEU A 312 -4.45 -9.10 -46.79
CA LEU A 312 -3.03 -9.05 -47.10
C LEU A 312 -2.45 -10.37 -46.57
N GLU A 313 -2.35 -11.32 -47.49
CA GLU A 313 -1.53 -12.51 -47.33
C GLU A 313 -0.10 -12.05 -47.00
N MET A 314 0.38 -12.47 -45.84
CA MET A 314 1.80 -12.43 -45.52
C MET A 314 2.24 -13.88 -45.37
N THR A 315 2.66 -14.43 -46.50
CA THR A 315 3.29 -15.73 -46.65
C THR A 315 4.53 -15.76 -45.76
N PHE A 316 4.55 -16.68 -44.79
CA PHE A 316 5.76 -17.02 -44.04
C PHE A 316 6.51 -18.09 -44.84
N ASP A 317 7.60 -17.70 -45.50
CA ASP A 317 8.59 -18.62 -46.04
C ASP A 317 9.33 -19.30 -44.88
N VAL A 318 9.02 -20.57 -44.67
CA VAL A 318 9.80 -21.50 -43.84
C VAL A 318 10.47 -22.47 -44.79
N GLU A 319 11.71 -22.20 -45.18
CA GLU A 319 12.65 -23.22 -45.64
C GLU A 319 14.05 -22.61 -45.79
N HIS A 320 14.98 -22.96 -44.90
CA HIS A 320 16.40 -23.15 -45.22
C HIS A 320 16.94 -24.20 -44.24
N GLY A 321 16.97 -25.43 -44.72
CA GLY A 321 17.46 -26.61 -44.02
C GLY A 321 18.98 -26.57 -43.84
N MET A 322 19.41 -27.05 -42.68
CA MET A 322 20.76 -27.58 -42.45
C MET A 322 20.88 -28.91 -43.18
N ASP A 323 21.76 -29.00 -44.18
CA ASP A 323 22.24 -30.27 -44.73
C ASP A 323 23.76 -30.37 -44.54
N ALA A 324 24.16 -31.38 -43.78
CA ALA A 324 25.55 -31.77 -43.60
C ALA A 324 25.78 -33.12 -44.28
N GLY A 325 26.66 -33.11 -45.29
CA GLY A 325 27.53 -34.24 -45.60
C GLY A 325 27.38 -34.85 -46.98
N ARG A 326 28.31 -34.51 -47.90
CA ARG A 326 29.21 -35.51 -48.51
C ARG A 326 30.31 -34.85 -49.37
N PHE A 327 31.52 -35.33 -49.11
CA PHE A 327 32.72 -35.19 -49.94
C PHE A 327 32.55 -35.87 -51.31
N GLY A 328 33.22 -35.36 -52.35
CA GLY A 328 33.72 -36.19 -53.46
C GLY A 328 33.69 -35.58 -54.87
N ALA A 329 34.82 -34.99 -55.24
CA ALA A 329 35.54 -35.09 -56.53
C ALA A 329 34.85 -34.82 -57.91
N VAL A 330 35.40 -33.80 -58.60
CA VAL A 330 36.08 -33.81 -59.93
C VAL A 330 35.31 -34.21 -61.22
N SER A 331 35.50 -33.33 -62.21
CA SER A 331 35.53 -33.47 -63.70
C SER A 331 34.25 -33.51 -64.54
N ASP A 332 34.18 -32.48 -65.41
CA ASP A 332 34.05 -32.52 -66.87
C ASP A 332 32.71 -32.73 -67.63
N THR A 333 32.57 -31.82 -68.61
CA THR A 333 32.05 -31.99 -69.99
C THR A 333 30.54 -31.99 -70.29
N SER A 334 30.13 -30.85 -70.87
CA SER A 334 29.61 -30.67 -72.25
C SER A 334 28.21 -31.16 -72.68
N SER A 335 27.63 -30.28 -73.51
CA SER A 335 26.83 -30.56 -74.73
C SER A 335 25.30 -30.65 -74.50
N THR A 336 24.53 -29.66 -75.00
CA THR A 336 23.70 -29.67 -76.25
C THR A 336 22.47 -30.57 -76.15
N SER A 337 21.30 -30.32 -76.73
CA SER A 337 20.67 -29.23 -77.48
C SER A 337 19.19 -29.64 -77.65
N ASP A 338 18.37 -28.71 -78.15
CA ASP A 338 17.14 -28.97 -78.93
C ASP A 338 15.91 -29.55 -78.23
N ALA A 339 14.67 -29.25 -78.59
CA ALA A 339 14.01 -28.22 -79.41
C ALA A 339 12.49 -28.52 -79.31
N LEU A 340 11.67 -27.68 -79.93
CA LEU A 340 10.28 -27.94 -80.39
C LEU A 340 9.11 -27.68 -79.42
N ARG A 341 8.67 -26.41 -79.40
CA ARG A 341 7.38 -25.83 -79.90
C ARG A 341 6.05 -26.66 -79.93
N PRO A 342 4.88 -25.96 -79.93
CA PRO A 342 3.57 -26.29 -79.31
C PRO A 342 2.50 -26.63 -80.42
N PRO A 343 1.17 -26.35 -80.40
CA PRO A 343 0.24 -25.69 -79.44
C PRO A 343 -1.21 -26.26 -79.33
N SER A 344 -2.08 -25.50 -78.63
CA SER A 344 -3.50 -25.20 -78.91
C SER A 344 -4.60 -25.87 -78.07
N GLY A 345 -5.61 -25.07 -77.72
CA GLY A 345 -6.92 -25.50 -77.24
C GLY A 345 -7.64 -24.39 -76.45
N ASN A 346 -8.60 -23.74 -77.12
CA ASN A 346 -9.52 -22.71 -76.60
C ASN A 346 -10.33 -23.15 -75.36
#